data_AF-A0A6F9DLF0-F1
#
_entry.id   AF-A0A6F9DLF0-F1
#
_cell.length_a   1.000
_cell.length_b   1.000
_cell.length_c   1.000
_cell.angle_alpha   90.00
_cell.angle_beta   90.00
_cell.angle_gamma   90.00
#
_symmetry.space_group_name_H-M   'P 1'
#
loop_
_entity.id
_entity.type
_entity.pdbx_description
1 polymer ?
#
loop_
_entity_poly.entity_id
_entity_poly.type
_entity_poly.pdbx_seq_one_letter_code
_entity_poly.pdbx_strand_id
1 'polypeptide(L)'
;MANVVPAGSLYKFLSHKRKVLALYKKAQRHLEFYCAPQGRDVYAYEHTLLRARFDKHKNETDPERATQLLRLGEEEFWENQHPMPIIFSNEPGGVAWERPVKNQVPEAYMNEWDPKYKAMFPDYFENREKWYKLKQKTWDDEISWLKEWDKKNIEKGVKMTDAMPAAKERDGFPPFWWRFVTKPLEKPKLMDWFPNNGDKW
;
A
#
# COMPACT_ATOMS: atom_id res chain seq x y z
N MET A 1 3.88 34.11 -1.19
CA MET A 1 4.14 33.15 -0.09
C MET A 1 3.88 31.77 -0.64
N ALA A 2 4.80 30.81 -0.47
CA ALA A 2 4.53 29.44 -0.90
C ALA A 2 3.35 28.90 -0.09
N ASN A 3 2.33 28.36 -0.77
CA ASN A 3 1.18 27.72 -0.15
C ASN A 3 1.63 26.38 0.47
N VAL A 4 2.36 26.43 1.58
CA VAL A 4 2.85 25.25 2.27
C VAL A 4 1.79 24.80 3.26
N VAL A 5 1.30 23.57 3.07
CA VAL A 5 0.39 22.91 4.01
C VAL A 5 1.20 22.51 5.25
N PRO A 6 0.85 22.95 6.47
CA PRO A 6 1.54 22.52 7.68
C PRO A 6 1.46 20.99 7.83
N ALA A 7 2.59 20.31 8.03
CA ALA A 7 2.66 18.85 8.03
C ALA A 7 1.66 18.17 9.01
N GLY A 8 1.41 18.78 10.18
CA GLY A 8 0.47 18.26 11.17
C GLY A 8 -1.01 18.34 10.77
N SER A 9 -1.37 19.16 9.78
CA SER A 9 -2.77 19.35 9.35
C SER A 9 -3.36 18.13 8.63
N LEU A 10 -2.50 17.26 8.08
CA LEU A 10 -2.88 16.02 7.40
C LEU A 10 -2.94 14.81 8.33
N TYR A 11 -2.36 14.90 9.53
CA TYR A 11 -2.19 13.75 10.42
C TYR A 11 -3.53 13.32 11.03
N LYS A 12 -3.95 12.09 10.72
CA LYS A 12 -5.14 11.46 11.30
C LYS A 12 -4.74 10.61 12.50
N PHE A 13 -5.33 10.87 13.66
CA PHE A 13 -5.18 9.99 14.81
C PHE A 13 -5.78 8.60 14.52
N LEU A 14 -5.13 7.56 15.05
CA LEU A 14 -5.70 6.21 15.01
C LEU A 14 -6.84 6.11 16.02
N SER A 15 -8.02 5.69 15.55
CA SER A 15 -9.14 5.38 16.44
C SER A 15 -8.81 4.21 17.36
N HIS A 16 -9.42 4.17 18.54
CA HIS A 16 -9.23 3.09 19.52
C HIS A 16 -9.43 1.70 18.89
N LYS A 17 -10.51 1.53 18.11
CA LYS A 17 -10.76 0.29 17.33
C LYS A 17 -9.58 -0.09 16.44
N ARG A 18 -8.97 0.85 15.71
CA ARG A 18 -7.81 0.57 14.84
C ARG A 18 -6.58 0.15 15.65
N LYS A 19 -6.37 0.72 16.84
CA LYS A 19 -5.29 0.33 17.75
C LYS A 19 -5.48 -1.11 18.26
N VAL A 20 -6.69 -1.45 18.73
CA VAL A 20 -7.03 -2.82 19.17
C VAL A 20 -6.84 -3.83 18.04
N LEU A 21 -7.32 -3.53 16.83
CA LEU A 21 -7.13 -4.41 15.66
C LEU A 21 -5.65 -4.58 15.28
N ALA A 22 -4.86 -3.51 15.40
CA ALA A 22 -3.42 -3.57 15.16
C ALA A 22 -2.72 -4.45 16.22
N LEU A 23 -3.05 -4.29 17.50
CA LEU A 23 -2.54 -5.13 18.58
C LEU A 23 -2.89 -6.60 18.36
N TYR A 24 -4.15 -6.91 18.04
CA TYR A 24 -4.59 -8.28 17.75
C TYR A 24 -3.81 -8.90 16.59
N LYS A 25 -3.65 -8.18 15.48
CA LYS A 25 -2.86 -8.65 14.32
C LYS A 25 -1.39 -8.88 14.70
N LYS A 26 -0.78 -7.99 15.48
CA LYS A 26 0.60 -8.15 15.96
C LYS A 26 0.73 -9.39 16.86
N ALA A 27 -0.11 -9.51 17.88
CA ALA A 27 -0.12 -10.65 18.79
C ALA A 27 -0.25 -11.98 18.04
N GLN A 28 -1.17 -12.07 17.08
CA GLN A 28 -1.35 -13.25 16.24
C GLN A 28 -0.09 -13.61 15.42
N ARG A 29 0.59 -12.62 14.82
CA ARG A 29 1.80 -12.87 14.01
C ARG A 29 3.00 -13.31 14.83
N HIS A 30 3.14 -12.81 16.06
CA HIS A 30 4.18 -13.28 16.98
C HIS A 30 3.86 -14.67 17.54
N LEU A 31 2.58 -14.94 17.84
CA LEU A 31 2.11 -16.26 18.25
C LEU A 31 2.37 -17.32 17.17
N GLU A 32 2.10 -16.98 15.90
CA GLU A 32 2.40 -17.85 14.75
C GLU A 32 3.88 -18.29 14.74
N PHE A 33 4.79 -17.41 15.17
CA PHE A 33 6.21 -17.75 15.28
C PHE A 33 6.49 -18.71 16.44
N TYR A 34 6.00 -18.40 17.64
CA TYR A 34 6.22 -19.25 18.82
C TYR A 34 5.68 -20.67 18.63
N CYS A 35 4.59 -20.81 17.88
CA CYS A 35 3.96 -22.10 17.57
C CYS A 35 4.53 -22.79 16.31
N ALA A 36 5.38 -22.12 15.53
CA ALA A 36 5.91 -22.67 14.28
C ALA A 36 6.69 -23.98 14.46
N PRO A 37 7.53 -24.15 15.52
CA PRO A 37 8.23 -25.41 15.78
C PRO A 37 7.32 -26.59 16.13
N GLN A 38 6.16 -26.35 16.74
CA GLN A 38 5.25 -27.38 17.24
C GLN A 38 4.24 -27.82 16.18
N GLY A 39 3.79 -26.90 15.33
CA GLY A 39 2.87 -27.20 14.24
C GLY A 39 1.71 -26.22 14.10
N ARG A 40 0.98 -26.36 12.98
CA ARG A 40 -0.17 -25.51 12.64
C ARG A 40 -1.39 -25.75 13.54
N ASP A 41 -1.53 -26.95 14.06
CA ASP A 41 -2.54 -27.38 15.02
C ASP A 41 -2.39 -26.65 16.36
N VAL A 42 -1.17 -26.60 16.90
CA VAL A 42 -0.86 -25.85 18.12
C VAL A 42 -1.13 -24.36 17.93
N TYR A 43 -0.69 -23.80 16.79
CA TYR A 43 -1.03 -22.42 16.45
C TYR A 43 -2.54 -22.17 16.39
N ALA A 44 -3.31 -23.08 15.78
CA ALA A 44 -4.76 -22.93 15.69
C ALA A 44 -5.41 -22.91 17.08
N TYR A 45 -4.98 -23.80 17.97
CA TYR A 45 -5.43 -23.83 19.36
C TYR A 45 -5.11 -22.51 20.08
N GLU A 46 -3.84 -22.11 20.12
CA GLU A 46 -3.42 -20.89 20.81
C GLU A 46 -4.07 -19.63 20.21
N HIS A 47 -4.25 -19.58 18.88
CA HIS A 47 -4.93 -18.48 18.21
C HIS A 47 -6.41 -18.39 18.62
N THR A 48 -7.10 -19.52 18.80
CA THR A 48 -8.48 -19.52 19.31
C THR A 48 -8.56 -19.02 20.76
N LEU A 49 -7.57 -19.36 21.61
CA LEU A 49 -7.48 -18.84 22.97
C LEU A 49 -7.22 -17.33 22.98
N LEU A 50 -6.28 -16.86 22.16
CA LEU A 50 -6.02 -15.43 21.98
C LEU A 50 -7.30 -14.71 21.53
N ARG A 51 -8.01 -15.25 20.54
CA ARG A 51 -9.29 -14.68 20.08
C ARG A 51 -10.32 -14.61 21.20
N ALA A 52 -10.48 -15.68 21.98
CA ALA A 52 -11.41 -15.71 23.11
C ALA A 52 -11.09 -14.64 24.17
N ARG A 53 -9.80 -14.37 24.45
CA ARG A 53 -9.37 -13.28 25.35
C ARG A 53 -9.82 -11.91 24.84
N PHE A 54 -9.67 -11.64 23.54
CA PHE A 54 -10.13 -10.38 22.94
C PHE A 54 -11.66 -10.28 22.93
N ASP A 55 -12.36 -11.38 22.59
CA ASP A 55 -13.82 -11.38 22.51
C ASP A 55 -14.48 -11.19 23.89
N LYS A 56 -13.83 -11.63 24.99
CA LYS A 56 -14.29 -11.38 26.38
C LYS A 56 -14.54 -9.90 26.68
N HIS A 57 -13.74 -9.00 26.11
CA HIS A 57 -13.81 -7.55 26.36
C HIS A 57 -14.33 -6.75 25.15
N LYS A 58 -14.91 -7.43 24.15
CA LYS A 58 -15.40 -6.79 22.91
C LYS A 58 -16.55 -5.80 23.14
N ASN A 59 -17.40 -6.08 24.14
CA ASN A 59 -18.60 -5.30 24.45
C ASN A 59 -18.39 -4.34 25.64
N GLU A 60 -17.14 -3.99 25.95
CA GLU A 60 -16.84 -3.00 27.00
C GLU A 60 -17.34 -1.62 26.58
N THR A 61 -18.21 -1.02 27.39
CA THR A 61 -18.83 0.28 27.09
C THR A 61 -18.05 1.46 27.65
N ASP A 62 -17.29 1.25 28.72
CA ASP A 62 -16.50 2.31 29.36
C ASP A 62 -15.20 2.60 28.57
N PRO A 63 -15.03 3.83 28.01
CA PRO A 63 -13.86 4.18 27.22
C PRO A 63 -12.56 4.22 28.03
N GLU A 64 -12.61 4.54 29.33
CA GLU A 64 -11.41 4.59 30.17
C GLU A 64 -10.88 3.19 30.41
N ARG A 65 -11.76 2.29 30.83
CA ARG A 65 -11.46 0.87 30.99
C ARG A 65 -11.00 0.21 29.70
N ALA A 66 -11.65 0.50 28.56
CA ALA A 66 -11.19 0.00 27.26
C ALA A 66 -9.76 0.47 26.92
N THR A 67 -9.43 1.72 27.24
CA THR A 67 -8.09 2.28 27.03
C THR A 67 -7.06 1.66 27.97
N GLN A 68 -7.43 1.42 29.23
CA GLN A 68 -6.57 0.72 30.19
C GLN A 68 -6.29 -0.72 29.75
N LEU A 69 -7.31 -1.46 29.29
CA LEU A 69 -7.15 -2.81 28.76
C LEU A 69 -6.24 -2.84 27.53
N LEU A 70 -6.37 -1.86 26.63
CA LEU A 70 -5.47 -1.73 25.48
C LEU A 70 -4.03 -1.48 25.94
N ARG A 71 -3.82 -0.61 26.95
CA ARG A 71 -2.50 -0.33 27.50
C ARG A 71 -1.86 -1.58 28.09
N LEU A 72 -2.59 -2.30 28.94
CA LEU A 72 -2.13 -3.56 29.54
C LEU A 72 -1.84 -4.62 28.47
N GLY A 73 -2.66 -4.71 27.42
CA GLY A 73 -2.42 -5.61 26.30
C GLY A 73 -1.19 -5.24 25.46
N GLU A 74 -0.89 -3.95 25.31
CA GLU A 74 0.35 -3.49 24.65
C GLU A 74 1.59 -3.76 25.51
N GLU A 75 1.50 -3.58 26.84
CA GLU A 75 2.55 -3.93 27.81
C GLU A 75 2.83 -5.43 27.78
N GLU A 76 1.79 -6.28 27.91
CA GLU A 76 1.91 -7.74 27.82
C GLU A 76 2.50 -8.18 26.48
N PHE A 77 2.06 -7.58 25.37
CA PHE A 77 2.61 -7.88 24.06
C PHE A 77 4.10 -7.50 23.97
N TRP A 78 4.50 -6.36 24.52
CA TRP A 78 5.88 -5.89 24.49
C TRP A 78 6.83 -6.83 25.25
N GLU A 79 6.39 -7.34 26.40
CA GLU A 79 7.16 -8.30 27.21
C GLU A 79 7.29 -9.67 26.52
N ASN A 80 6.25 -10.09 25.80
CA ASN A 80 6.15 -11.43 25.19
C ASN A 80 6.39 -11.44 23.67
N GLN A 81 6.90 -10.36 23.08
CA GLN A 81 7.13 -10.33 21.64
C GLN A 81 8.31 -11.22 21.26
N HIS A 82 8.13 -12.04 20.22
CA HIS A 82 9.22 -12.83 19.67
C HIS A 82 10.40 -11.93 19.21
N PRO A 83 11.66 -12.22 19.58
CA PRO A 83 12.82 -11.38 19.24
C PRO A 83 13.11 -11.32 17.73
N MET A 84 12.69 -12.33 16.98
CA MET A 84 12.85 -12.40 15.53
C MET A 84 11.52 -12.84 14.88
N PRO A 85 10.54 -11.94 14.70
CA PRO A 85 9.24 -12.32 14.13
C PRO A 85 9.35 -12.78 12.67
N ILE A 86 8.38 -13.57 12.19
CA ILE A 86 8.27 -13.91 10.76
C ILE A 86 7.86 -12.62 10.04
N ILE A 87 8.70 -12.21 9.10
CA ILE A 87 8.41 -11.14 8.16
C ILE A 87 8.30 -11.78 6.77
N PHE A 88 7.22 -11.49 6.04
CA PHE A 88 7.04 -12.03 4.71
C PHE A 88 8.14 -11.53 3.78
N SER A 89 8.59 -12.37 2.85
CA SER A 89 9.81 -12.11 2.08
C SER A 89 9.80 -10.76 1.35
N ASN A 90 8.65 -10.34 0.81
CA ASN A 90 8.51 -9.08 0.06
C ASN A 90 7.90 -7.94 0.88
N GLU A 91 7.75 -8.09 2.20
CA GLU A 91 7.32 -7.01 3.08
C GLU A 91 8.53 -6.22 3.61
N PRO A 92 8.34 -4.99 4.10
CA PRO A 92 9.42 -4.22 4.72
C PRO A 92 10.13 -5.00 5.82
N GLY A 93 11.46 -5.11 5.73
CA GLY A 93 12.29 -5.92 6.65
C GLY A 93 12.40 -7.41 6.29
N GLY A 94 11.70 -7.87 5.25
CA GLY A 94 11.83 -9.23 4.73
C GLY A 94 13.10 -9.43 3.88
N VAL A 95 13.52 -10.68 3.73
CA VAL A 95 14.76 -11.06 3.01
C VAL A 95 14.80 -10.70 1.52
N ALA A 96 13.64 -10.46 0.89
CA ALA A 96 13.51 -10.06 -0.51
C ALA A 96 12.86 -8.67 -0.66
N TRP A 97 12.78 -7.88 0.43
CA TRP A 97 12.30 -6.50 0.38
C TRP A 97 13.12 -5.70 -0.63
N GLU A 98 12.42 -4.97 -1.50
CA GLU A 98 12.99 -4.12 -2.57
C GLU A 98 13.95 -4.82 -3.55
N ARG A 99 14.14 -6.14 -3.47
CA ARG A 99 14.96 -6.90 -4.43
C ARG A 99 14.59 -6.67 -5.90
N PRO A 100 13.30 -6.60 -6.29
CA PRO A 100 12.94 -6.36 -7.70
C PRO A 100 12.97 -4.89 -8.10
N VAL A 101 13.12 -3.93 -7.17
CA VAL A 101 13.03 -2.49 -7.47
C VAL A 101 14.08 -2.06 -8.50
N LYS A 102 15.27 -2.67 -8.48
CA LYS A 102 16.32 -2.41 -9.48
C LYS A 102 15.90 -2.70 -10.93
N ASN A 103 14.93 -3.59 -11.12
CA ASN A 103 14.42 -3.96 -12.44
C ASN A 103 13.15 -3.18 -12.82
N GLN A 104 12.60 -2.38 -11.90
CA GLN A 104 11.40 -1.58 -12.13
C GLN A 104 11.78 -0.28 -12.85
N VAL A 105 11.84 -0.35 -14.17
CA VAL A 105 12.14 0.81 -15.01
C VAL A 105 10.86 1.65 -15.21
N PRO A 106 10.87 2.96 -14.89
CA PRO A 106 9.75 3.84 -15.19
C PRO A 106 9.45 3.87 -16.70
N GLU A 107 8.17 3.86 -17.05
CA GLU A 107 7.71 3.87 -18.44
C GLU A 107 8.26 5.06 -19.26
N ALA A 108 8.55 6.18 -18.59
CA ALA A 108 9.12 7.38 -19.22
C ALA A 108 10.49 7.12 -19.89
N TYR A 109 11.28 6.14 -19.42
CA TYR A 109 12.57 5.80 -20.03
C TYR A 109 12.45 5.30 -21.47
N MET A 110 11.29 4.80 -21.88
CA MET A 110 11.04 4.38 -23.26
C MET A 110 11.11 5.56 -24.25
N ASN A 111 10.98 6.80 -23.77
CA ASN A 111 11.14 8.01 -24.61
C ASN A 111 12.59 8.20 -25.06
N GLU A 112 13.55 7.81 -24.24
CA GLU A 112 14.99 8.03 -24.45
C GLU A 112 15.62 7.01 -25.40
N TRP A 113 14.88 5.95 -25.77
CA TRP A 113 15.40 4.92 -26.66
C TRP A 113 15.71 5.47 -28.07
N ASP A 114 16.84 5.03 -28.63
CA ASP A 114 17.24 5.27 -30.02
C ASP A 114 16.15 4.75 -30.97
N PRO A 115 15.77 5.51 -32.02
CA PRO A 115 14.79 5.10 -33.02
C PRO A 115 14.99 3.67 -33.55
N LYS A 116 16.23 3.20 -33.68
CA LYS A 116 16.51 1.82 -34.14
C LYS A 116 15.95 0.75 -33.21
N TYR A 117 15.99 0.98 -31.89
CA TYR A 117 15.46 0.03 -30.90
C TYR A 117 13.95 0.16 -30.77
N LYS A 118 13.41 1.38 -30.97
CA LYS A 118 11.96 1.58 -31.04
C LYS A 118 11.34 0.83 -32.23
N ALA A 119 12.02 0.85 -33.37
CA ALA A 119 11.61 0.15 -34.58
C ALA A 119 11.54 -1.38 -34.41
N MET A 120 12.19 -1.96 -33.39
CA MET A 120 12.07 -3.39 -33.07
C MET A 120 10.70 -3.75 -32.47
N PHE A 121 9.97 -2.79 -31.92
CA PHE A 121 8.69 -3.00 -31.23
C PHE A 121 7.58 -2.07 -31.75
N PRO A 122 7.24 -2.13 -33.05
CA PRO A 122 6.32 -1.18 -33.69
C PRO A 122 4.95 -1.14 -33.02
N ASP A 123 4.32 -2.31 -32.80
CA ASP A 123 2.98 -2.42 -32.21
C ASP A 123 2.92 -1.85 -30.78
N TYR A 124 4.00 -2.01 -30.00
CA TYR A 124 4.10 -1.48 -28.65
C TYR A 124 4.13 0.05 -28.68
N PHE A 125 5.00 0.64 -29.50
CA PHE A 125 5.13 2.10 -29.59
C PHE A 125 3.89 2.76 -30.21
N GLU A 126 3.23 2.13 -31.18
CA GLU A 126 1.97 2.64 -31.73
C GLU A 126 0.86 2.69 -30.66
N ASN A 127 0.72 1.63 -29.87
CA ASN A 127 -0.25 1.60 -28.77
C ASN A 127 0.12 2.60 -27.66
N ARG A 128 1.40 2.73 -27.35
CA ARG A 128 1.90 3.70 -26.39
C ARG A 128 1.56 5.13 -26.80
N GLU A 129 1.70 5.50 -28.07
CA GLU A 129 1.31 6.82 -28.55
C GLU A 129 -0.19 7.12 -28.34
N LYS A 130 -1.06 6.12 -28.50
CA LYS A 130 -2.50 6.24 -28.21
C LYS A 130 -2.72 6.60 -26.74
N TRP A 131 -2.00 5.96 -25.82
CA TRP A 131 -2.03 6.26 -24.39
C TRP A 131 -1.54 7.67 -24.05
N TYR A 132 -0.47 8.15 -24.69
CA TYR A 132 0.03 9.52 -24.48
C TYR A 132 -0.95 10.58 -24.98
N LYS A 133 -1.54 10.37 -26.16
CA LYS A 133 -2.58 11.26 -26.70
C LYS A 133 -3.79 11.31 -25.77
N LEU A 134 -4.17 10.16 -25.19
CA LEU A 134 -5.23 10.09 -24.19
C LEU A 134 -4.88 10.89 -22.94
N LYS A 135 -3.68 10.68 -22.37
CA LYS A 135 -3.20 11.42 -21.19
C LYS A 135 -3.21 12.94 -21.40
N GLN A 136 -2.78 13.42 -22.58
CA GLN A 136 -2.80 14.85 -22.89
C GLN A 136 -4.22 15.41 -22.95
N LYS A 137 -5.16 14.66 -23.55
CA LYS A 137 -6.58 15.05 -23.62
C LYS A 137 -7.24 15.12 -22.26
N THR A 138 -6.93 14.18 -21.35
CA THR A 138 -7.59 14.09 -20.04
C THR A 138 -7.04 15.08 -19.02
N TRP A 139 -5.83 15.61 -19.22
CA TRP A 139 -5.12 16.42 -18.22
C TRP A 139 -5.92 17.65 -17.75
N ASP A 140 -6.46 18.44 -18.68
CA ASP A 140 -7.18 19.67 -18.34
C ASP A 140 -8.47 19.36 -17.58
N ASP A 141 -9.19 18.30 -17.99
CA ASP A 141 -10.40 17.81 -17.32
C ASP A 141 -10.09 17.32 -15.91
N GLU A 142 -9.02 16.54 -15.72
CA GLU A 142 -8.55 16.04 -14.41
C GLU A 142 -8.26 17.18 -13.43
N ILE A 143 -7.52 18.20 -13.88
CA ILE A 143 -7.15 19.35 -13.05
C ILE A 143 -8.38 20.23 -12.76
N SER A 144 -9.28 20.40 -13.72
CA SER A 144 -10.53 21.14 -13.49
C SER A 144 -11.40 20.44 -12.43
N TRP A 145 -11.52 19.11 -12.50
CA TRP A 145 -12.27 18.31 -11.55
C TRP A 145 -11.65 18.35 -10.15
N LEU A 146 -10.32 18.27 -10.05
CA LEU A 146 -9.61 18.38 -8.78
C LEU A 146 -9.89 19.73 -8.08
N LYS A 147 -9.82 20.84 -8.84
CA LYS A 147 -10.14 22.18 -8.32
C LYS A 147 -11.60 22.29 -7.87
N GLU A 148 -12.53 21.74 -8.66
CA GLU A 148 -13.96 21.71 -8.32
C GLU A 148 -14.19 20.91 -7.03
N TRP A 149 -13.54 19.76 -6.89
CA TRP A 149 -13.64 18.90 -5.72
C TRP A 149 -13.05 19.54 -4.46
N ASP A 150 -11.88 20.16 -4.56
CA ASP A 150 -11.27 20.91 -3.45
C ASP A 150 -12.17 22.06 -2.99
N LYS A 151 -12.74 22.82 -3.94
CA LYS A 151 -13.68 23.90 -3.63
C LYS A 151 -14.89 23.37 -2.84
N LYS A 152 -15.49 22.25 -3.28
CA LYS A 152 -16.61 21.60 -2.59
C LYS A 152 -16.24 21.13 -1.18
N ASN A 153 -15.02 20.64 -0.98
CA ASN A 153 -14.55 20.20 0.33
C ASN A 153 -14.33 21.38 1.29
N ILE A 154 -13.78 22.48 0.78
CA ILE A 154 -13.60 23.73 1.55
C ILE A 154 -14.96 24.29 1.96
N GLU A 155 -15.93 24.36 1.04
CA GLU A 155 -17.30 24.82 1.32
C GLU A 155 -18.01 23.94 2.37
N LYS A 156 -17.78 22.63 2.34
CA LYS A 156 -18.30 21.68 3.34
C LYS A 156 -17.53 21.68 4.66
N GLY A 157 -16.44 22.45 4.77
CA GLY A 157 -15.58 22.47 5.96
C GLY A 157 -14.88 21.14 6.24
N VAL A 158 -14.64 20.32 5.22
CA VAL A 158 -13.94 19.03 5.37
C VAL A 158 -12.48 19.32 5.73
N LYS A 159 -11.94 18.60 6.73
CA LYS A 159 -10.53 18.70 7.10
C LYS A 159 -9.64 18.29 5.92
N MET A 160 -8.46 18.89 5.81
CA MET A 160 -7.49 18.55 4.77
C MET A 160 -7.13 17.05 4.81
N THR A 161 -7.11 16.39 3.65
CA THR A 161 -6.76 14.96 3.53
C THR A 161 -6.00 14.66 2.24
N ASP A 162 -5.15 13.62 2.26
CA ASP A 162 -4.44 13.11 1.07
C ASP A 162 -5.32 12.30 0.09
N ALA A 163 -6.62 12.16 0.38
CA ALA A 163 -7.51 11.38 -0.47
C ALA A 163 -7.81 12.14 -1.77
N MET A 164 -7.58 11.51 -2.92
CA MET A 164 -7.97 12.05 -4.22
C MET A 164 -9.42 11.67 -4.56
N PRO A 165 -10.15 12.49 -5.34
CA PRO A 165 -11.49 12.13 -5.79
C PRO A 165 -11.46 10.95 -6.77
N ALA A 166 -12.55 10.20 -6.80
CA ALA A 166 -12.83 9.28 -7.89
C ALA A 166 -13.09 10.05 -9.20
N ALA A 167 -13.21 9.31 -10.31
CA ALA A 167 -13.65 9.89 -11.58
C ALA A 167 -15.01 10.58 -11.44
N LYS A 168 -15.21 11.66 -12.21
CA LYS A 168 -16.46 12.41 -12.22
C LYS A 168 -17.61 11.63 -12.85
N GLU A 169 -17.29 10.85 -13.88
CA GLU A 169 -18.21 9.99 -14.63
C GLU A 169 -17.92 8.50 -14.35
N ARG A 170 -18.91 7.63 -14.60
CA ARG A 170 -18.83 6.20 -14.28
C ARG A 170 -17.65 5.48 -14.96
N ASP A 171 -17.35 5.85 -16.20
CA ASP A 171 -16.24 5.30 -16.99
C ASP A 171 -15.17 6.37 -17.29
N GLY A 172 -15.13 7.42 -16.47
CA GLY A 172 -14.18 8.53 -16.61
C GLY A 172 -12.81 8.22 -15.99
N PHE A 173 -11.83 9.06 -16.30
CA PHE A 173 -10.49 8.98 -15.71
C PHE A 173 -10.43 9.74 -14.38
N PRO A 174 -9.94 9.13 -13.29
CA PRO A 174 -9.70 9.85 -12.04
C PRO A 174 -8.46 10.75 -12.18
N PRO A 175 -8.35 11.84 -11.40
CA PRO A 175 -7.16 12.69 -11.44
C PRO A 175 -5.88 11.90 -11.15
N PHE A 176 -4.80 12.20 -11.89
CA PHE A 176 -3.48 11.57 -11.76
C PHE A 176 -3.47 10.04 -12.01
N TRP A 177 -4.47 9.51 -12.71
CA TRP A 177 -4.56 8.07 -13.01
C TRP A 177 -3.30 7.50 -13.69
N TRP A 178 -2.60 8.31 -14.50
CA TRP A 178 -1.41 7.90 -15.25
C TRP A 178 -0.36 7.22 -14.36
N ARG A 179 -0.10 7.76 -13.16
CA ARG A 179 0.92 7.21 -12.24
C ARG A 179 0.55 5.83 -11.71
N PHE A 180 -0.73 5.56 -11.55
CA PHE A 180 -1.22 4.27 -11.04
C PHE A 180 -1.30 3.21 -12.14
N VAL A 181 -1.63 3.62 -13.36
CA VAL A 181 -1.75 2.72 -14.52
C VAL A 181 -0.40 2.37 -15.12
N THR A 182 0.53 3.33 -15.21
CA THR A 182 1.87 3.10 -15.78
C THR A 182 2.93 2.74 -14.74
N LYS A 183 2.49 2.36 -13.53
CA LYS A 183 3.40 1.84 -12.51
C LYS A 183 4.14 0.60 -13.07
N PRO A 184 5.45 0.47 -12.82
CA PRO A 184 6.16 -0.73 -13.22
C PRO A 184 5.56 -1.95 -12.52
N LEU A 185 5.64 -3.11 -13.16
CA LEU A 185 5.22 -4.37 -12.57
C LEU A 185 6.04 -4.63 -11.30
N GLU A 186 5.41 -5.16 -10.25
CA GLU A 186 6.11 -5.46 -8.99
C GLU A 186 7.27 -6.43 -9.18
N LYS A 187 7.09 -7.42 -10.06
CA LYS A 187 8.08 -8.42 -10.44
C LYS A 187 8.18 -8.47 -11.97
N PRO A 188 8.93 -7.55 -12.59
CA PRO A 188 9.16 -7.61 -14.02
C PRO A 188 9.96 -8.88 -14.32
N LYS A 189 9.42 -9.73 -15.21
CA LYS A 189 10.17 -10.89 -15.70
C LYS A 189 11.22 -10.40 -16.69
N LEU A 190 12.45 -10.87 -16.56
CA LEU A 190 13.39 -10.78 -17.66
C LEU A 190 12.82 -11.62 -18.81
N MET A 191 12.81 -11.06 -20.02
CA MET A 191 12.34 -11.78 -21.19
C MET A 191 13.39 -12.84 -21.56
N ASP A 192 12.98 -14.09 -21.73
CA ASP A 192 13.86 -15.21 -22.05
C ASP A 192 14.60 -15.04 -23.39
N TRP A 193 14.09 -14.15 -24.26
CA TRP A 193 14.61 -13.88 -25.59
C TRP A 193 15.86 -12.97 -25.63
N PHE A 194 16.25 -12.30 -24.54
CA PHE A 194 17.50 -11.53 -24.55
C PHE A 194 18.69 -12.50 -24.72
N PRO A 195 19.53 -12.32 -25.76
CA PRO A 195 20.68 -13.19 -25.98
C PRO A 195 21.61 -13.06 -24.76
N ASN A 196 21.82 -14.17 -24.06
CA ASN A 196 22.49 -14.37 -22.75
C ASN A 196 21.59 -14.68 -21.53
N ASN A 197 20.27 -14.78 -21.69
CA ASN A 197 19.38 -15.26 -20.61
C ASN A 197 19.24 -16.80 -20.55
N GLY A 198 19.81 -17.52 -21.51
CA GLY A 198 19.95 -18.98 -21.43
C GLY A 198 20.97 -19.38 -20.37
N ASP A 199 20.48 -20.00 -19.30
CA ASP A 199 21.20 -20.89 -18.40
C ASP A 199 22.56 -20.41 -17.86
N LYS A 200 22.48 -19.63 -16.77
CA LYS A 200 23.55 -19.57 -15.76
C LYS A 200 22.96 -19.71 -14.36
N TRP A 201 22.49 -20.91 -14.06
CA TRP A 201 22.41 -21.45 -12.71
C TRP A 201 23.21 -22.74 -12.68
#